data_AF-A0A1S6WV89-F1
#
_entry.id   AF-A0A1S6WV89-F1
#
_cell.length_a   1.000
_cell.length_b   1.000
_cell.length_c   1.000
_cell.angle_alpha   90.00
_cell.angle_beta   90.00
_cell.angle_gamma   90.00
#
_symmetry.space_group_name_H-M   'P 1'
#
loop_
_entity.id
_entity.type
_entity.pdbx_description
1 polymer ?
#
loop_
_entity_poly.entity_id
_entity_poly.type
_entity_poly.pdbx_seq_one_letter_code
_entity_poly.pdbx_strand_id
1 'polypeptide(L)'
;MKKKVRYEVDVSNLLPLTDEQKVEINELAKMPDSEIDYSDIPPLDSEFWKNAVRNSFYKPTKTVTTVRVDSDVLAWLKSQGKGYQTRINAILRDAMLRSIR
;
A
#
# COMPACT_ATOMS: atom_id res chain seq x y z
N MET A 1 11.50 0.27 -41.52
CA MET A 1 12.17 -0.23 -40.30
C MET A 1 11.89 0.73 -39.16
N LYS A 2 11.27 0.32 -38.04
CA LYS A 2 10.98 1.22 -36.90
C LYS A 2 12.17 1.22 -35.92
N LYS A 3 12.79 2.39 -35.69
CA LYS A 3 13.80 2.57 -34.63
C LYS A 3 13.13 2.42 -33.27
N LYS A 4 13.67 1.58 -32.38
CA LYS A 4 13.30 1.57 -30.95
C LYS A 4 14.13 2.63 -30.24
N VAL A 5 13.48 3.63 -29.65
CA VAL A 5 14.09 4.57 -28.71
C VAL A 5 13.97 3.96 -27.31
N ARG A 6 15.09 3.83 -26.60
CA ARG A 6 15.11 3.47 -25.18
C ARG A 6 15.44 4.74 -24.40
N TYR A 7 14.64 5.04 -23.38
CA TYR A 7 14.82 6.17 -22.49
C TYR A 7 15.07 5.63 -21.08
N GLU A 8 16.12 6.10 -20.42
CA GLU A 8 16.51 5.72 -19.07
C GLU A 8 16.51 7.00 -18.22
N VAL A 9 15.68 7.02 -17.18
CA VAL A 9 15.52 8.18 -16.30
C VAL A 9 16.40 8.00 -15.07
N ASP A 10 17.37 8.89 -14.89
CA ASP A 10 18.12 8.98 -13.64
C ASP A 10 17.30 9.76 -12.61
N VAL A 11 16.69 9.01 -11.69
CA VAL A 11 15.83 9.56 -10.63
C VAL A 11 16.61 10.44 -9.64
N SER A 12 17.95 10.28 -9.58
CA SER A 12 18.83 11.07 -8.69
C SER A 12 19.24 12.39 -9.32
N ASN A 13 19.08 12.55 -10.64
CA ASN A 13 19.48 13.74 -11.39
C ASN A 13 18.47 14.03 -12.50
N LEU A 14 17.26 14.44 -12.10
CA LEU A 14 16.20 14.81 -13.03
C LEU A 14 16.55 16.11 -13.76
N LEU A 15 16.20 16.15 -15.04
CA LEU A 15 16.32 17.38 -15.83
C LEU A 15 15.46 18.49 -15.21
N PRO A 16 15.97 19.73 -15.15
CA PRO A 16 15.17 20.85 -14.69
C PRO A 16 13.98 21.07 -15.64
N LEU A 17 12.86 21.56 -15.10
CA LEU A 17 11.69 21.89 -15.89
C LEU A 17 12.03 22.90 -16.98
N THR A 18 11.54 22.66 -18.18
CA THR A 18 11.60 23.65 -19.26
C THR A 18 10.72 24.84 -18.91
N ASP A 19 10.99 25.99 -19.53
CA ASP A 19 10.18 27.19 -19.27
C ASP A 19 8.73 27.01 -19.75
N GLU A 20 8.51 26.25 -20.82
CA GLU A 20 7.18 25.82 -21.28
C GLU A 20 6.44 25.01 -20.20
N GLN A 21 7.10 24.03 -19.58
CA GLN A 21 6.50 23.22 -18.50
C GLN A 21 6.16 24.07 -17.27
N LYS A 22 6.98 25.06 -16.92
CA LYS A 22 6.70 25.96 -15.79
C LYS A 22 5.48 26.83 -16.07
N VAL A 23 5.32 27.30 -17.31
CA VAL A 23 4.15 28.09 -17.71
C VAL A 23 2.90 27.23 -17.65
N GLU A 24 2.92 26.03 -18.24
CA GLU A 24 1.79 25.08 -18.21
C GLU A 24 1.36 24.74 -16.77
N ILE A 25 2.29 24.41 -15.88
CA ILE A 25 1.99 24.14 -14.47
C ILE A 25 1.36 25.35 -13.78
N ASN A 26 1.83 26.57 -14.06
CA ASN A 26 1.28 27.78 -13.47
C ASN A 26 -0.12 28.13 -14.01
N GLU A 27 -0.43 27.75 -15.26
CA GLU A 27 -1.77 27.86 -15.81
C GLU A 27 -2.72 26.85 -15.15
N LEU A 28 -2.31 25.58 -15.06
CA LEU A 28 -3.08 24.53 -14.37
C LEU A 28 -3.34 24.87 -12.90
N ALA A 29 -2.37 25.47 -12.21
CA ALA A 29 -2.52 25.87 -10.80
C ALA A 29 -3.54 27.00 -10.58
N LYS A 30 -3.88 27.77 -11.62
CA LYS A 30 -4.89 28.84 -11.57
C LYS A 30 -6.28 28.36 -11.95
N MET A 31 -6.40 27.18 -12.55
CA MET A 31 -7.68 26.59 -12.94
C MET A 31 -8.48 26.22 -11.69
N PRO A 32 -9.77 26.59 -11.61
CA PRO A 32 -10.60 26.22 -10.47
C PRO A 32 -10.98 24.73 -10.50
N ASP A 33 -11.14 24.12 -9.32
CA ASP A 33 -11.51 22.69 -9.19
C ASP A 33 -12.79 22.31 -9.94
N SER A 34 -13.72 23.25 -10.15
CA SER A 34 -14.97 23.03 -10.89
C SER A 34 -14.77 22.72 -12.38
N GLU A 35 -13.61 23.07 -12.94
CA GLU A 35 -13.26 22.79 -14.33
C GLU A 35 -12.53 21.44 -14.50
N ILE A 36 -12.24 20.73 -13.40
CA ILE A 36 -11.62 19.40 -13.46
C ILE A 36 -12.65 18.39 -13.99
N ASP A 37 -12.35 17.81 -15.14
CA ASP A 37 -13.14 16.72 -15.72
C ASP A 37 -12.84 15.40 -15.01
N TYR A 38 -13.88 14.77 -14.45
CA TYR A 38 -13.84 13.46 -13.80
C TYR A 38 -14.63 12.40 -14.60
N SER A 39 -14.97 12.67 -15.87
CA SER A 39 -15.79 11.79 -16.70
C SER A 39 -15.19 10.37 -16.90
N ASP A 40 -13.88 10.25 -16.79
CA ASP A 40 -13.12 8.99 -16.90
C ASP A 40 -12.94 8.26 -15.55
N ILE A 41 -13.14 8.95 -14.42
CA ILE A 41 -12.92 8.41 -13.08
C ILE A 41 -14.19 8.59 -12.23
N PRO A 42 -15.09 7.59 -12.22
CA PRO A 42 -16.31 7.68 -11.44
C PRO A 42 -15.99 7.77 -9.92
N PRO A 43 -16.84 8.47 -9.14
CA PRO A 43 -16.65 8.58 -7.70
C PRO A 43 -16.73 7.22 -7.00
N LEU A 44 -15.84 7.00 -6.04
CA LEU A 44 -15.80 5.77 -5.24
C LEU A 44 -16.96 5.76 -4.23
N ASP A 45 -17.99 4.98 -4.53
CA ASP A 45 -19.21 4.90 -3.72
C ASP A 45 -19.11 3.86 -2.58
N SER A 46 -20.17 3.78 -1.77
CA SER A 46 -20.22 2.83 -0.65
C SER A 46 -20.18 1.37 -1.11
N GLU A 47 -20.61 1.05 -2.35
CA GLU A 47 -20.58 -0.31 -2.89
C GLU A 47 -19.16 -0.75 -3.25
N PHE A 48 -18.36 0.16 -3.80
CA PHE A 48 -16.93 -0.04 -3.99
C PHE A 48 -16.25 -0.38 -2.66
N TRP A 49 -16.48 0.43 -1.61
CA TRP A 49 -15.83 0.23 -0.32
C TRP A 49 -16.26 -1.04 0.42
N LYS A 50 -17.48 -1.56 0.19
CA LYS A 50 -17.92 -2.85 0.74
C LYS A 50 -17.04 -4.02 0.27
N ASN A 51 -16.56 -3.96 -0.96
CA ASN A 51 -15.76 -5.01 -1.59
C ASN A 51 -14.27 -4.66 -1.73
N ALA A 52 -13.88 -3.45 -1.29
CA ALA A 52 -12.51 -2.98 -1.40
C ALA A 52 -11.57 -3.87 -0.58
N VAL A 53 -10.61 -4.49 -1.27
CA VAL A 53 -9.55 -5.27 -0.62
C VAL A 53 -8.48 -4.31 -0.13
N ARG A 54 -8.16 -4.37 1.17
CA ARG A 54 -7.05 -3.60 1.74
C ARG A 54 -5.76 -3.92 0.96
N ASN A 55 -5.06 -2.85 0.56
CA ASN A 55 -3.83 -2.85 -0.24
C ASN A 55 -3.03 -4.17 -0.14
N SER A 56 -3.05 -4.97 -1.21
CA SER A 56 -2.34 -6.26 -1.27
C SER A 56 -0.82 -6.13 -1.14
N PHE A 57 -0.27 -4.93 -1.30
CA PHE A 57 1.16 -4.65 -1.17
C PHE A 57 1.57 -4.28 0.27
N TYR A 58 0.61 -4.07 1.18
CA TYR A 58 0.94 -3.81 2.57
C TYR A 58 1.45 -5.09 3.25
N LYS A 59 2.76 -5.13 3.50
CA LYS A 59 3.42 -6.19 4.26
C LYS A 59 3.88 -5.61 5.60
N PRO A 60 3.24 -5.97 6.73
CA PRO A 60 3.71 -5.57 8.04
C PRO A 60 5.17 -6.01 8.23
N THR A 61 6.04 -5.07 8.61
CA THR A 61 7.40 -5.38 9.02
C THR A 61 7.35 -6.17 10.33
N LYS A 62 7.99 -7.34 10.34
CA LYS A 62 8.08 -8.17 11.54
C LYS A 62 9.35 -7.77 12.29
N THR A 63 9.20 -7.35 13.53
CA THR A 63 10.32 -7.15 14.43
C THR A 63 10.66 -8.49 15.09
N VAL A 64 11.94 -8.86 15.09
CA VAL A 64 12.41 -10.04 15.82
C VAL A 64 12.40 -9.70 17.31
N THR A 65 11.62 -10.45 18.09
CA THR A 65 11.52 -10.25 19.55
C THR A 65 11.44 -11.61 20.22
N THR A 66 12.09 -11.75 21.38
CA THR A 66 12.04 -12.96 22.20
C THR A 66 10.92 -12.81 23.23
N VAL A 67 9.90 -13.66 23.15
CA VAL A 67 8.77 -13.70 24.09
C VAL A 67 8.68 -15.10 24.69
N ARG A 68 8.35 -15.19 25.98
CA ARG A 68 8.07 -16.46 26.65
C ARG A 68 6.60 -16.81 26.45
N VAL A 69 6.35 -18.07 26.08
CA VAL A 69 5.01 -18.64 25.88
C VAL A 69 4.93 -19.90 26.72
N ASP A 70 3.79 -20.14 27.36
CA ASP A 70 3.57 -21.34 28.17
C ASP A 70 3.75 -22.63 27.36
N SER A 71 4.24 -23.67 28.02
CA SER A 71 4.66 -24.92 27.36
C SER A 71 3.49 -25.65 26.69
N ASP A 72 2.32 -25.63 27.32
CA ASP A 72 1.08 -26.23 26.83
C ASP A 72 0.53 -25.48 25.61
N VAL A 73 0.52 -24.15 25.65
CA VAL A 73 0.14 -23.29 24.52
C VAL A 73 1.07 -23.53 23.33
N LEU A 74 2.37 -23.62 23.59
CA LEU A 74 3.35 -23.92 22.54
C LEU A 74 3.15 -25.34 21.96
N ALA A 75 2.87 -26.33 22.80
CA ALA A 75 2.58 -27.70 22.36
C ALA A 75 1.32 -27.77 21.50
N TRP A 76 0.24 -27.10 21.92
CA TRP A 76 -1.00 -26.98 21.16
C TRP A 76 -0.78 -26.32 19.80
N LEU A 77 -0.04 -25.21 19.74
CA LEU A 77 0.27 -24.52 18.48
C LEU A 77 1.11 -25.39 17.52
N LYS A 78 2.04 -26.18 18.06
CA LYS A 78 2.85 -27.12 17.28
C LYS A 78 2.05 -28.32 16.78
N SER A 79 1.02 -28.76 17.51
CA SER A 79 0.17 -29.89 17.09
C SER A 79 -0.64 -29.60 15.82
N GLN A 80 -0.89 -28.32 15.52
CA GLN A 80 -1.57 -27.84 14.30
C GLN A 80 -0.66 -27.86 13.05
N GLY A 81 0.57 -28.37 13.17
CA GLY A 81 1.52 -28.55 12.07
C GLY A 81 2.48 -27.38 11.85
N LYS A 82 3.10 -27.36 10.66
CA LYS A 82 4.11 -26.34 10.30
C LYS A 82 3.51 -24.93 10.33
N GLY A 83 4.34 -23.93 10.61
CA GLY A 83 3.93 -22.52 10.61
C GLY A 83 3.33 -22.00 11.92
N TYR A 84 3.53 -22.68 13.04
CA TYR A 84 3.04 -22.24 14.35
C TYR A 84 3.48 -20.81 14.73
N GLN A 85 4.70 -20.39 14.35
CA GLN A 85 5.18 -19.01 14.56
C GLN A 85 4.33 -17.96 13.81
N THR A 86 3.95 -18.26 12.56
CA THR A 86 3.05 -17.40 11.79
C THR A 86 1.66 -17.33 12.43
N ARG A 87 1.17 -18.45 12.97
CA ARG A 87 -0.12 -18.50 13.69
C ARG A 87 -0.11 -17.69 14.98
N ILE A 88 0.98 -17.73 15.76
CA ILE A 88 1.15 -16.88 16.95
C ILE A 88 0.91 -15.41 16.56
N ASN A 89 1.59 -14.94 15.53
CA ASN A 89 1.43 -13.55 15.09
C ASN A 89 0.01 -13.25 14.55
N ALA A 90 -0.67 -14.22 13.93
CA ALA A 90 -2.05 -14.06 13.47
C ALA A 90 -3.04 -13.94 14.65
N ILE A 91 -2.88 -14.78 15.68
CA ILE A 91 -3.70 -14.75 16.90
C ILE A 91 -3.51 -13.42 17.64
N LEU A 92 -2.26 -12.99 17.83
CA LEU A 92 -1.97 -11.70 18.47
C LEU A 92 -2.56 -10.52 17.69
N ARG A 93 -2.52 -10.57 16.35
CA ARG A 93 -3.13 -9.54 15.50
C ARG A 93 -4.64 -9.53 15.62
N ASP A 94 -5.30 -10.69 15.63
CA ASP A 94 -6.76 -10.78 15.81
C ASP A 94 -7.17 -10.22 17.18
N ALA A 95 -6.47 -10.60 18.25
CA ALA A 95 -6.70 -10.09 19.59
C ALA A 95 -6.55 -8.56 19.67
N MET A 96 -5.48 -8.01 19.07
CA MET A 96 -5.26 -6.56 18.98
C MET A 96 -6.37 -5.84 18.22
N LEU A 97 -6.83 -6.38 17.09
CA LEU A 97 -7.91 -5.77 16.30
C LEU A 97 -9.24 -5.80 17.05
N ARG A 98 -9.53 -6.87 17.81
CA ARG A 98 -10.71 -6.95 18.65
C ARG A 98 -10.70 -5.96 19.81
N SER A 99 -9.53 -5.66 20.39
CA SER A 99 -9.43 -4.70 21.49
C SER A 99 -9.58 -3.23 21.07
N ILE A 100 -9.42 -2.95 19.77
CA ILE A 100 -9.53 -1.59 19.20
C ILE A 100 -10.98 -1.31 18.72
N ARG A 101 -11.80 -2.35 18.59
CA ARG A 101 -13.20 -2.25 18.17
C ARG A 101 -14.11 -2.02 19.36
#